data_AF-A0A3D5SUF7-F1
#
_entry.id   AF-A0A3D5SUF7-F1
#
_cell.length_a   1.000
_cell.length_b   1.000
_cell.length_c   1.000
_cell.angle_alpha   90.00
_cell.angle_beta   90.00
_cell.angle_gamma   90.00
#
_symmetry.space_group_name_H-M   'P 1'
#
loop_
_entity.id
_entity.type
_entity.pdbx_description
1 polymer ?
#
loop_
_entity_poly.entity_id
_entity_poly.type
_entity_poly.pdbx_seq_one_letter_code
_entity_poly.pdbx_strand_id
1 'polypeptide(L)'
;HLHADGETRPSDEGADRVRETGPAYAPQRIVVAFGPEHAPLEQRQVAQAIEEAQTLVPKPKLIVFAAFQFDPEAAKDIDETHWPGVTLLKAQMNADMLTDDLKKKRASNESFWLIGQPDVQVQRIAKGEDKGKLRVSVHGFDYYNTKTGGIESGGEDKIAVWLLDTDYDGRSLYPRQVFFPMAGAKEGWARLAKNLKAEIDEELIEAYRGTVSLPFAPGAHRRIAVKIVDDRGIESLKVTEISD
;
A
#
# COMPACT_ATOMS: atom_id res chain seq x y z
N HIS A 1 -20.99 17.25 17.66
CA HIS A 1 -19.68 16.63 17.96
C HIS A 1 -19.31 15.58 16.94
N LEU A 2 -20.31 14.86 16.42
CA LEU A 2 -20.20 14.24 15.10
C LEU A 2 -20.32 15.33 14.02
N HIS A 3 -19.59 15.14 12.92
CA HIS A 3 -19.44 16.12 11.86
C HIS A 3 -19.80 15.56 10.48
N ALA A 4 -19.75 14.23 10.32
CA ALA A 4 -20.22 13.55 9.13
C ALA A 4 -20.86 12.19 9.48
N ASP A 5 -21.76 11.76 8.61
CA ASP A 5 -22.42 10.45 8.64
C ASP A 5 -22.32 9.85 7.22
N GLY A 6 -22.16 8.54 7.14
CA GLY A 6 -22.01 7.84 5.88
C GLY A 6 -22.20 6.34 6.03
N GLU A 7 -22.05 5.65 4.92
CA GLU A 7 -22.03 4.19 4.88
C GLU A 7 -20.74 3.75 4.23
N THR A 8 -20.00 2.86 4.90
CA THR A 8 -18.95 2.11 4.23
C THR A 8 -19.55 0.82 3.69
N ARG A 9 -19.32 0.56 2.41
CA ARG A 9 -19.60 -0.74 1.80
C ARG A 9 -18.28 -1.48 1.70
N PRO A 10 -18.26 -2.79 1.99
CA PRO A 10 -17.19 -3.63 1.48
C PRO A 10 -17.05 -3.39 -0.02
N SER A 11 -15.82 -3.35 -0.53
CA SER A 11 -15.62 -3.23 -1.97
C SER A 11 -16.27 -4.44 -2.66
N ASP A 12 -17.19 -4.20 -3.60
CA ASP A 12 -17.77 -5.25 -4.45
C ASP A 12 -16.75 -5.71 -5.53
N GLU A 13 -15.68 -4.94 -5.74
CA GLU A 13 -14.60 -5.29 -6.65
C GLU A 13 -13.67 -6.32 -6.01
N GLY A 14 -13.74 -7.56 -6.53
CA GLY A 14 -12.91 -8.67 -6.06
C GLY A 14 -13.62 -9.63 -5.10
N ALA A 15 -14.95 -9.57 -4.96
CA ALA A 15 -15.75 -10.57 -4.24
C ALA A 15 -15.40 -12.02 -4.64
N ASP A 16 -15.03 -12.24 -5.90
CA ASP A 16 -14.60 -13.54 -6.44
C ASP A 16 -13.09 -13.84 -6.29
N ARG A 17 -12.27 -12.85 -5.89
CA ARG A 17 -10.79 -12.91 -5.86
C ARG A 17 -10.17 -12.72 -4.48
N VAL A 18 -10.87 -12.10 -3.53
CA VAL A 18 -10.38 -11.84 -2.17
C VAL A 18 -11.20 -12.69 -1.18
N ARG A 19 -10.63 -13.83 -0.77
CA ARG A 19 -11.19 -14.64 0.33
C ARG A 19 -10.74 -14.09 1.68
N GLU A 20 -11.13 -12.86 2.01
CA GLU A 20 -11.09 -12.42 3.41
C GLU A 20 -12.42 -12.76 4.08
N THR A 21 -12.37 -13.51 5.18
CA THR A 21 -13.52 -13.66 6.09
C THR A 21 -13.65 -12.40 6.94
N GLY A 22 -13.93 -11.26 6.29
CA GLY A 22 -14.41 -10.04 6.93
C GLY A 22 -15.93 -10.13 7.19
N PRO A 23 -16.48 -9.34 8.12
CA PRO A 23 -17.90 -9.37 8.44
C PRO A 23 -18.73 -8.98 7.20
N ALA A 24 -19.32 -10.00 6.58
CA ALA A 24 -20.37 -10.03 5.56
C ALA A 24 -20.88 -8.68 5.04
N TYR A 25 -20.65 -8.40 3.74
CA TYR A 25 -21.48 -7.76 2.68
C TYR A 25 -22.57 -6.71 3.00
N ALA A 26 -22.73 -6.27 4.23
CA ALA A 26 -23.75 -5.33 4.67
C ALA A 26 -23.11 -3.94 4.86
N PRO A 27 -23.72 -2.87 4.31
CA PRO A 27 -23.25 -1.51 4.54
C PRO A 27 -23.17 -1.22 6.04
N GLN A 28 -22.03 -0.71 6.48
CA GLN A 28 -21.79 -0.34 7.86
C GLN A 28 -21.91 1.17 7.98
N ARG A 29 -22.85 1.63 8.82
CA ARG A 29 -22.98 3.05 9.11
C ARG A 29 -21.75 3.55 9.87
N ILE A 30 -21.17 4.63 9.37
CA ILE A 30 -19.98 5.28 9.92
C ILE A 30 -20.31 6.73 10.26
N VAL A 31 -19.80 7.18 11.40
CA VAL A 31 -19.84 8.60 11.76
C VAL A 31 -18.42 9.11 11.99
N VAL A 32 -18.17 10.38 11.68
CA VAL A 32 -16.84 10.99 11.75
C VAL A 32 -16.88 12.19 12.68
N ALA A 33 -15.90 12.27 13.58
CA ALA A 33 -15.65 13.43 14.43
C ALA A 33 -14.31 14.05 14.07
N PHE A 34 -14.31 15.31 13.64
CA PHE A 34 -13.08 16.05 13.37
C PHE A 34 -12.57 16.76 14.62
N GLY A 35 -11.27 16.69 14.83
CA GLY A 35 -10.57 17.48 15.83
C GLY A 35 -10.36 18.93 15.37
N PRO A 36 -9.95 19.81 16.30
CA PRO A 36 -9.70 21.20 16.01
C PRO A 36 -8.50 21.36 15.06
N GLU A 37 -8.54 22.41 14.25
CA GLU A 37 -7.55 22.66 13.21
C GLU A 37 -6.17 23.01 13.77
N HIS A 38 -6.12 23.76 14.87
CA HIS A 38 -4.89 24.26 15.47
C HIS A 38 -4.63 23.76 16.90
N ALA A 39 -5.31 22.69 17.31
CA ALA A 39 -5.13 22.10 18.63
C ALA A 39 -5.28 20.56 18.56
N PRO A 40 -4.77 19.82 19.54
CA PRO A 40 -5.03 18.39 19.65
C PRO A 40 -6.51 18.11 19.90
N LEU A 41 -6.99 16.95 19.44
CA LEU A 41 -8.30 16.43 19.83
C LEU A 41 -8.25 15.99 21.30
N GLU A 42 -9.13 16.58 22.11
CA GLU A 42 -9.16 16.41 23.57
C GLU A 42 -10.12 15.30 24.01
N GLN A 43 -9.90 14.78 25.22
CA GLN A 43 -10.71 13.73 25.84
C GLN A 43 -12.21 14.10 25.88
N ARG A 44 -12.52 15.36 26.21
CA ARG A 44 -13.90 15.86 26.25
C ARG A 44 -14.59 15.75 24.90
N GLN A 45 -13.88 16.00 23.80
CA GLN A 45 -14.45 15.90 22.45
C GLN A 45 -14.76 14.45 22.08
N VAL A 46 -13.91 13.50 22.48
CA VAL A 46 -14.14 12.06 22.33
C VAL A 46 -15.42 11.65 23.05
N ALA A 47 -15.53 11.99 24.34
CA ALA A 47 -16.69 11.62 25.16
C ALA A 47 -18.00 12.16 24.58
N GLN A 48 -18.00 13.42 24.12
CA GLN A 48 -19.17 14.05 23.54
C GLN A 48 -19.57 13.41 22.19
N ALA A 49 -18.60 13.04 21.36
CA ALA A 49 -18.89 12.35 20.10
C ALA A 49 -19.46 10.93 20.33
N ILE A 50 -18.96 10.22 21.35
CA ILE A 50 -19.50 8.90 21.75
C ILE A 50 -20.92 9.04 22.28
N GLU A 51 -21.18 10.00 23.18
CA GLU A 51 -22.50 10.27 23.73
C GLU A 51 -23.51 10.59 22.61
N GLU A 52 -23.14 11.46 21.68
CA GLU A 52 -23.97 11.78 20.53
C GLU A 52 -24.22 10.54 19.65
N ALA A 53 -23.18 9.74 19.37
CA ALA A 53 -23.31 8.52 18.59
C ALA A 53 -24.23 7.48 19.23
N GLN A 54 -24.32 7.43 20.57
CA GLN A 54 -25.22 6.52 21.28
C GLN A 54 -26.71 6.86 21.07
N THR A 55 -27.02 8.13 20.79
CA THR A 55 -28.40 8.58 20.52
C THR A 55 -28.88 8.26 19.11
N LEU A 56 -27.97 7.89 18.20
CA LEU A 56 -28.28 7.62 16.80
C LEU A 56 -28.99 6.27 16.62
N VAL A 57 -30.06 6.28 15.81
CA VAL A 57 -30.78 5.09 15.36
C VAL A 57 -30.82 5.10 13.83
N PRO A 58 -30.30 4.06 13.14
CA PRO A 58 -29.63 2.88 13.67
C PRO A 58 -28.25 3.19 14.27
N LYS A 59 -27.81 2.42 15.27
CA LYS A 59 -26.49 2.64 15.88
C LYS A 59 -25.37 2.52 14.83
N PRO A 60 -24.39 3.44 14.80
CA PRO A 60 -23.25 3.32 13.90
C PRO A 60 -22.44 2.08 14.25
N LYS A 61 -21.77 1.49 13.26
CA LYS A 61 -20.84 0.38 13.44
C LYS A 61 -19.39 0.86 13.55
N LEU A 62 -19.10 2.05 13.03
CA LEU A 62 -17.80 2.70 13.13
C LEU A 62 -17.93 4.16 13.55
N ILE A 63 -16.96 4.62 14.33
CA ILE A 63 -16.75 6.03 14.63
C ILE A 63 -15.28 6.34 14.33
N VAL A 64 -15.03 7.30 13.46
CA VAL A 64 -13.67 7.74 13.11
C VAL A 64 -13.41 9.11 13.73
N PHE A 65 -12.36 9.19 14.54
CA PHE A 65 -11.82 10.45 15.04
C PHE A 65 -10.68 10.89 14.13
N ALA A 66 -10.88 11.98 13.40
CA ALA A 66 -9.89 12.52 12.47
C ALA A 66 -9.30 13.83 13.02
N ALA A 67 -8.01 13.87 13.31
CA ALA A 67 -7.36 15.06 13.86
C ALA A 67 -5.88 15.15 13.44
N PHE A 68 -5.32 16.36 13.37
CA PHE A 68 -3.89 16.55 13.11
C PHE A 68 -3.02 16.02 14.26
N GLN A 69 -3.51 16.19 15.49
CA GLN A 69 -2.88 15.73 16.71
C GLN A 69 -3.95 15.24 17.69
N PHE A 70 -3.57 14.29 18.54
CA PHE A 70 -4.41 13.77 19.61
C PHE A 70 -3.75 14.05 20.94
N ASP A 71 -4.54 14.50 21.91
CA ASP A 71 -4.10 14.46 23.30
C ASP A 71 -3.88 12.99 23.73
N PRO A 72 -2.83 12.66 24.52
CA PRO A 72 -2.56 11.28 24.93
C PRO A 72 -3.72 10.59 25.65
N GLU A 73 -4.47 11.32 26.49
CA GLU A 73 -5.62 10.75 27.20
C GLU A 73 -6.79 10.51 26.23
N ALA A 74 -7.00 11.43 25.28
CA ALA A 74 -7.99 11.23 24.22
C ALA A 74 -7.66 10.02 23.32
N ALA A 75 -6.38 9.86 22.96
CA ALA A 75 -5.90 8.77 22.13
C ALA A 75 -6.07 7.41 22.84
N LYS A 76 -5.82 7.38 24.15
CA LYS A 76 -6.01 6.21 25.01
C LYS A 76 -7.49 5.87 25.14
N ASP A 77 -8.35 6.85 25.38
CA ASP A 77 -9.79 6.64 25.47
C ASP A 77 -10.35 6.00 24.19
N ILE A 78 -9.90 6.43 23.02
CA ILE A 78 -10.34 5.85 21.74
C ILE A 78 -9.88 4.38 21.60
N ASP A 79 -8.66 4.05 22.03
CA ASP A 79 -8.11 2.69 21.88
C ASP A 79 -8.67 1.70 22.91
N GLU A 80 -8.89 2.15 24.15
CA GLU A 80 -9.28 1.30 25.28
C GLU A 80 -10.79 1.22 25.49
N THR A 81 -11.57 2.15 24.93
CA THR A 81 -13.04 2.13 25.07
C THR A 81 -13.63 0.95 24.31
N HIS A 82 -14.13 -0.03 25.05
CA HIS A 82 -14.85 -1.16 24.48
C HIS A 82 -16.34 -0.84 24.38
N TRP A 83 -16.80 -0.48 23.18
CA TRP A 83 -18.23 -0.37 22.86
C TRP A 83 -18.69 -1.59 22.07
N PRO A 84 -19.45 -2.52 22.68
CA PRO A 84 -19.90 -3.73 21.98
C PRO A 84 -20.65 -3.43 20.68
N GLY A 85 -20.12 -3.91 19.56
CA GLY A 85 -20.71 -3.77 18.23
C GLY A 85 -20.41 -2.45 17.50
N VAL A 86 -19.53 -1.61 18.04
CA VAL A 86 -19.04 -0.36 17.43
C VAL A 86 -17.52 -0.30 17.51
N THR A 87 -16.85 -0.03 16.38
CA THR A 87 -15.39 0.14 16.33
C THR A 87 -15.04 1.63 16.37
N LEU A 88 -14.15 2.03 17.27
CA LEU A 88 -13.59 3.38 17.34
C LEU A 88 -12.23 3.38 16.61
N LEU A 89 -12.00 4.36 15.75
CA LEU A 89 -10.75 4.48 14.97
C LEU A 89 -10.15 5.87 15.10
N LYS A 90 -8.82 5.93 15.16
CA LYS A 90 -8.05 7.18 15.06
C LYS A 90 -7.49 7.32 13.65
N ALA A 91 -7.72 8.48 13.05
CA ALA A 91 -7.13 8.89 11.78
C ALA A 91 -6.31 10.16 12.00
N GLN A 92 -4.98 10.03 11.96
CA GLN A 92 -4.11 11.20 12.07
C GLN A 92 -3.98 11.89 10.72
N MET A 93 -4.38 13.16 10.66
CA MET A 93 -4.32 13.99 9.46
C MET A 93 -2.92 14.59 9.28
N ASN A 94 -2.47 14.78 8.04
CA ASN A 94 -1.15 15.34 7.76
C ASN A 94 -1.11 16.86 7.99
N ALA A 95 -0.17 17.35 8.81
CA ALA A 95 -0.02 18.77 9.17
C ALA A 95 0.24 19.69 7.97
N ASP A 96 0.71 19.17 6.83
CA ASP A 96 0.89 19.95 5.59
C ASP A 96 -0.43 20.59 5.09
N MET A 97 -1.59 20.02 5.45
CA MET A 97 -2.90 20.58 5.11
C MET A 97 -3.17 21.95 5.77
N LEU A 98 -2.45 22.30 6.85
CA LEU A 98 -2.61 23.55 7.60
C LEU A 98 -1.86 24.75 7.00
N THR A 99 -1.01 24.53 5.99
CA THR A 99 -0.18 25.58 5.40
C THR A 99 -0.75 26.09 4.08
N ASP A 100 -1.43 27.24 4.13
CA ASP A 100 -2.00 27.88 2.94
C ASP A 100 -0.96 28.38 1.93
N ASP A 101 0.26 28.73 2.38
CA ASP A 101 1.28 29.33 1.50
C ASP A 101 2.12 28.30 0.73
N LEU A 102 2.00 27.01 1.07
CA LEU A 102 2.48 25.92 0.21
C LEU A 102 1.63 25.78 -1.08
N LYS A 103 0.47 26.46 -1.17
CA LYS A 103 -0.48 26.35 -2.30
C LYS A 103 -0.18 27.25 -3.50
N LYS A 104 0.71 28.25 -3.40
CA LYS A 104 0.91 29.24 -4.50
C LYS A 104 1.74 28.74 -5.69
N LYS A 105 2.44 27.61 -5.57
CA LYS A 105 3.11 26.96 -6.71
C LYS A 105 3.11 25.44 -6.57
N ARG A 106 1.97 24.81 -6.85
CA ARG A 106 1.88 23.67 -7.78
C ARG A 106 0.44 23.21 -7.92
N ALA A 107 -0.02 23.09 -9.16
CA ALA A 107 -1.00 22.07 -9.49
C ALA A 107 -0.44 20.69 -9.06
N SER A 108 -1.29 19.86 -8.47
CA SER A 108 -1.17 18.39 -8.36
C SER A 108 -0.30 17.72 -7.27
N ASN A 109 -0.03 18.30 -6.11
CA ASN A 109 0.83 17.62 -5.10
C ASN A 109 0.16 16.99 -3.87
N GLU A 110 -1.17 16.92 -3.80
CA GLU A 110 -1.87 16.00 -2.89
C GLU A 110 -2.44 14.83 -3.68
N SER A 111 -1.51 14.08 -4.25
CA SER A 111 -1.80 12.89 -5.03
C SER A 111 -1.79 11.70 -4.07
N PHE A 112 -2.81 11.60 -3.21
CA PHE A 112 -3.15 10.36 -2.52
C PHE A 112 -3.61 9.37 -3.59
N TRP A 113 -2.66 8.73 -4.25
CA TRP A 113 -2.91 7.56 -5.08
C TRP A 113 -2.77 6.36 -4.17
N LEU A 114 -3.87 5.61 -3.99
CA LEU A 114 -3.77 4.31 -3.35
C LEU A 114 -3.29 3.35 -4.43
N ILE A 115 -2.10 2.80 -4.25
CA ILE A 115 -1.54 1.81 -5.14
C ILE A 115 -2.05 0.43 -4.72
N GLY A 116 -2.54 -0.34 -5.68
CA GLY A 116 -2.84 -1.75 -5.52
C GLY A 116 -1.58 -2.58 -5.35
N GLN A 117 -1.74 -3.84 -4.96
CA GLN A 117 -0.62 -4.77 -4.98
C GLN A 117 -0.15 -4.99 -6.42
N PRO A 118 1.16 -5.15 -6.67
CA PRO A 118 1.63 -5.49 -8.01
C PRO A 118 1.03 -6.82 -8.47
N ASP A 119 0.72 -6.90 -9.77
CA ASP A 119 0.35 -8.15 -10.42
C ASP A 119 1.62 -8.98 -10.65
N VAL A 120 1.71 -10.09 -9.94
CA VAL A 120 2.91 -10.93 -9.87
C VAL A 120 2.54 -12.36 -10.26
N GLN A 121 3.21 -12.88 -11.27
CA GLN A 121 3.09 -14.27 -11.68
C GLN A 121 4.36 -15.04 -11.32
N VAL A 122 4.19 -16.18 -10.66
CA VAL A 122 5.28 -17.11 -10.35
C VAL A 122 5.14 -18.34 -11.25
N GLN A 123 6.19 -18.68 -11.97
CA GLN A 123 6.23 -19.83 -12.85
C GLN A 123 7.37 -20.78 -12.46
N ARG A 124 7.07 -22.08 -12.43
CA ARG A 124 8.09 -23.12 -12.32
C ARG A 124 8.62 -23.52 -13.69
N ILE A 125 9.93 -23.50 -13.86
CA ILE A 125 10.59 -23.81 -15.14
C ILE A 125 10.58 -25.34 -15.35
N ALA A 126 9.91 -25.81 -16.40
CA ALA A 126 9.70 -27.24 -16.64
C ALA A 126 10.79 -27.90 -17.51
N LYS A 127 11.54 -27.12 -18.30
CA LYS A 127 12.47 -27.60 -19.33
C LYS A 127 13.73 -26.72 -19.38
N GLY A 128 14.81 -27.26 -19.94
CA GLY A 128 16.09 -26.57 -20.07
C GLY A 128 17.01 -26.74 -18.86
N GLU A 129 18.11 -25.99 -18.85
CA GLU A 129 19.14 -26.06 -17.80
C GLU A 129 18.63 -25.59 -16.42
N ASP A 130 17.66 -24.67 -16.41
CA ASP A 130 17.04 -24.14 -15.19
C ASP A 130 15.81 -24.94 -14.72
N LYS A 131 15.63 -26.17 -15.20
CA LYS A 131 14.50 -27.02 -14.80
C LYS A 131 14.40 -27.15 -13.28
N GLY A 132 13.22 -26.90 -12.74
CA GLY A 132 12.92 -26.96 -11.30
C GLY A 132 13.11 -25.63 -10.56
N LYS A 133 13.76 -24.63 -11.17
CA LYS A 133 13.82 -23.27 -10.65
C LYS A 133 12.50 -22.52 -10.88
N LEU A 134 12.36 -21.40 -10.19
CA LEU A 134 11.25 -20.46 -10.31
C LEU A 134 11.69 -19.25 -11.12
N ARG A 135 10.70 -18.62 -11.76
CA ARG A 135 10.80 -17.32 -12.42
C ARG A 135 9.59 -16.48 -12.05
N VAL A 136 9.81 -15.21 -11.77
CA VAL A 136 8.77 -14.26 -11.39
C VAL A 136 8.65 -13.21 -12.48
N SER A 137 7.43 -12.84 -12.84
CA SER A 137 7.16 -11.69 -13.72
C SER A 137 6.19 -10.72 -13.04
N VAL A 138 6.40 -9.43 -13.27
CA VAL A 138 5.57 -8.34 -12.75
C VAL A 138 4.88 -7.66 -13.93
N HIS A 139 3.55 -7.71 -13.97
CA HIS A 139 2.77 -7.26 -15.14
C HIS A 139 2.28 -5.81 -15.02
N GLY A 140 2.41 -5.22 -13.83
CA GLY A 140 1.89 -3.89 -13.53
C GLY A 140 1.26 -3.82 -12.15
N PHE A 141 0.40 -2.83 -11.95
CA PHE A 141 -0.27 -2.54 -10.70
C PHE A 141 -1.43 -1.56 -10.96
N ASP A 142 -2.37 -1.45 -10.04
CA ASP A 142 -3.50 -0.54 -10.18
C ASP A 142 -3.35 0.70 -9.30
N TYR A 143 -3.89 1.82 -9.73
CA TYR A 143 -4.04 3.04 -8.96
C TYR A 143 -5.52 3.28 -8.67
N TYR A 144 -5.86 3.65 -7.45
CA TYR A 144 -7.15 4.26 -7.17
C TYR A 144 -7.01 5.79 -7.24
N ASN A 145 -7.70 6.38 -8.22
CA ASN A 145 -7.77 7.82 -8.37
C ASN A 145 -8.82 8.38 -7.41
N THR A 146 -8.35 8.98 -6.31
CA THR A 146 -9.21 9.58 -5.28
C THR A 146 -10.06 10.77 -5.77
N LYS A 147 -9.72 11.37 -6.92
CA LYS A 147 -10.49 12.49 -7.50
C LYS A 147 -11.65 12.01 -8.37
N THR A 148 -11.47 10.92 -9.10
CA THR A 148 -12.50 10.38 -10.01
C THR A 148 -13.26 9.21 -9.39
N GLY A 149 -12.71 8.59 -8.33
CA GLY A 149 -13.24 7.37 -7.72
C GLY A 149 -13.02 6.11 -8.56
N GLY A 150 -12.19 6.17 -9.61
CA GLY A 150 -11.94 5.06 -10.53
C GLY A 150 -10.59 4.39 -10.33
N ILE A 151 -10.47 3.16 -10.84
CA ILE A 151 -9.19 2.45 -10.94
C ILE A 151 -8.51 2.79 -12.28
N GLU A 152 -7.23 3.16 -12.22
CA GLU A 152 -6.35 3.34 -13.37
C GLU A 152 -5.24 2.29 -13.31
N SER A 153 -5.09 1.45 -14.34
CA SER A 153 -4.01 0.45 -14.36
C SER A 153 -2.69 1.06 -14.83
N GLY A 154 -1.64 0.89 -14.03
CA GLY A 154 -0.24 1.12 -14.39
C GLY A 154 0.36 -0.16 -15.00
N GLY A 155 0.82 -0.06 -16.24
CA GLY A 155 1.55 -1.16 -16.90
C GLY A 155 2.99 -1.29 -16.41
N GLU A 156 3.70 -2.25 -17.00
CA GLU A 156 5.14 -2.48 -16.78
C GLU A 156 5.99 -1.23 -17.01
N ASP A 157 5.58 -0.35 -17.93
CA ASP A 157 6.22 0.91 -18.28
C ASP A 157 6.15 1.98 -17.18
N LYS A 158 5.38 1.72 -16.12
CA LYS A 158 5.23 2.58 -14.93
C LYS A 158 6.02 2.11 -13.73
N ILE A 159 6.80 1.03 -13.86
CA ILE A 159 7.62 0.49 -12.78
C ILE A 159 9.04 1.08 -12.88
N ALA A 160 9.37 2.02 -11.99
CA ALA A 160 10.70 2.62 -11.95
C ALA A 160 11.75 1.62 -11.44
N VAL A 161 11.41 0.88 -10.39
CA VAL A 161 12.24 -0.20 -9.85
C VAL A 161 11.35 -1.30 -9.26
N TRP A 162 11.80 -2.55 -9.38
CA TRP A 162 11.22 -3.63 -8.59
C TRP A 162 12.29 -4.51 -7.98
N LEU A 163 11.98 -5.02 -6.79
CA LEU A 163 12.87 -5.75 -5.91
C LEU A 163 12.23 -7.12 -5.64
N LEU A 164 13.03 -8.16 -5.78
CA LEU A 164 12.63 -9.54 -5.52
C LEU A 164 13.44 -10.11 -4.37
N ASP A 165 12.75 -10.43 -3.28
CA ASP A 165 13.23 -11.34 -2.25
C ASP A 165 12.74 -12.75 -2.56
N THR A 166 13.70 -13.66 -2.78
CA THR A 166 13.44 -15.04 -3.21
C THR A 166 13.15 -16.00 -2.05
N ASP A 167 13.34 -15.56 -0.79
CA ASP A 167 13.15 -16.38 0.41
C ASP A 167 12.73 -15.53 1.62
N TYR A 168 11.61 -14.81 1.46
CA TYR A 168 11.17 -13.79 2.41
C TYR A 168 10.79 -14.40 3.77
N ASP A 169 11.37 -13.87 4.84
CA ASP A 169 11.21 -14.37 6.22
C ASP A 169 9.95 -13.87 6.94
N GLY A 170 9.19 -12.97 6.31
CA GLY A 170 8.00 -12.35 6.89
C GLY A 170 8.28 -11.12 7.78
N ARG A 171 9.52 -10.65 7.88
CA ARG A 171 9.91 -9.53 8.74
C ARG A 171 10.57 -8.39 7.98
N SER A 172 11.57 -8.70 7.15
CA SER A 172 12.37 -7.67 6.48
C SER A 172 12.65 -8.07 5.05
N LEU A 173 12.43 -7.14 4.12
CA LEU A 173 12.70 -7.39 2.72
C LEU A 173 14.22 -7.46 2.52
N TYR A 174 14.72 -8.58 1.99
CA TYR A 174 16.12 -8.74 1.62
C TYR A 174 16.24 -9.05 0.12
N PRO A 175 16.19 -8.02 -0.75
CA PRO A 175 16.20 -8.22 -2.19
C PRO A 175 17.45 -8.96 -2.66
N ARG A 176 17.23 -10.06 -3.39
CA ARG A 176 18.29 -10.82 -4.07
C ARG A 176 18.47 -10.36 -5.52
N GLN A 177 17.42 -9.81 -6.12
CA GLN A 177 17.45 -9.26 -7.48
C GLN A 177 16.72 -7.91 -7.48
N VAL A 178 17.27 -6.93 -8.20
CA VAL A 178 16.72 -5.57 -8.31
C VAL A 178 16.78 -5.12 -9.75
N PHE A 179 15.67 -4.60 -10.26
CA PHE A 179 15.44 -4.34 -11.67
C PHE A 179 15.00 -2.91 -11.90
N PHE A 180 15.37 -2.33 -13.05
CA PHE A 180 15.00 -0.96 -13.43
C PHE A 180 14.34 -0.91 -14.82
N PRO A 181 13.05 -1.26 -14.93
CA PRO A 181 12.36 -1.35 -16.23
C PRO A 181 12.32 -0.03 -17.01
N MET A 182 12.16 1.09 -16.31
CA MET A 182 12.12 2.42 -16.94
C MET A 182 13.49 3.00 -17.26
N ALA A 183 14.59 2.39 -16.81
CA ALA A 183 15.92 2.96 -17.01
C ALA A 183 16.35 2.88 -18.48
N GLY A 184 16.67 4.03 -19.06
CA GLY A 184 17.26 4.09 -20.40
C GLY A 184 18.66 3.45 -20.46
N ALA A 185 19.20 3.31 -21.67
CA ALA A 185 20.49 2.64 -21.93
C ALA A 185 21.68 3.18 -21.10
N LYS A 186 21.60 4.42 -20.60
CA LYS A 186 22.64 5.08 -19.78
C LYS A 186 22.25 5.29 -18.30
N GLU A 187 21.15 4.69 -17.87
CA GLU A 187 20.56 4.84 -16.53
C GLU A 187 20.48 3.48 -15.82
N GLY A 188 20.00 3.47 -14.57
CA GLY A 188 19.95 2.26 -13.73
C GLY A 188 21.33 1.61 -13.59
N TRP A 189 21.38 0.30 -13.83
CA TRP A 189 22.60 -0.49 -13.71
C TRP A 189 23.71 -0.11 -14.71
N ALA A 190 23.41 0.50 -15.86
CA ALA A 190 24.45 0.91 -16.81
C ALA A 190 25.44 1.93 -16.22
N ARG A 191 25.00 2.78 -15.29
CA ARG A 191 25.90 3.70 -14.58
C ARG A 191 26.90 2.94 -13.70
N LEU A 192 26.44 1.87 -13.05
CA LEU A 192 27.28 1.05 -12.20
C LEU A 192 28.23 0.18 -13.04
N ALA A 193 27.71 -0.46 -14.09
CA ALA A 193 28.50 -1.27 -15.03
C ALA A 193 29.69 -0.48 -15.60
N LYS A 194 29.42 0.76 -16.05
CA LYS A 194 30.45 1.65 -16.60
C LYS A 194 31.57 1.98 -15.60
N ASN A 195 31.25 2.03 -14.31
CA ASN A 195 32.22 2.35 -13.26
C ASN A 195 33.01 1.11 -12.83
N LEU A 196 32.40 -0.08 -12.83
CA LEU A 196 32.99 -1.31 -12.32
C LEU A 196 33.62 -2.22 -13.40
N LYS A 197 33.32 -1.99 -14.69
CA LYS A 197 33.89 -2.60 -15.91
C LYS A 197 34.45 -4.02 -15.75
N ALA A 198 35.67 -4.14 -15.23
CA ALA A 198 36.39 -5.42 -15.09
C ALA A 198 35.71 -6.43 -14.13
N GLU A 199 34.79 -5.97 -13.29
CA GLU A 199 34.09 -6.82 -12.30
C GLU A 199 32.67 -7.21 -12.73
N ILE A 200 32.14 -6.65 -13.83
CA ILE A 200 30.74 -6.84 -14.23
C ILE A 200 30.67 -7.24 -15.71
N ASP A 201 29.89 -8.28 -15.99
CA ASP A 201 29.51 -8.67 -17.34
C ASP A 201 28.40 -7.73 -17.86
N GLU A 202 28.73 -6.93 -18.87
CA GLU A 202 27.83 -5.94 -19.46
C GLU A 202 26.68 -6.57 -20.27
N GLU A 203 26.79 -7.81 -20.73
CA GLU A 203 25.68 -8.48 -21.43
C GLU A 203 24.67 -9.04 -20.43
N LEU A 204 25.15 -9.61 -19.32
CA LEU A 204 24.27 -10.17 -18.28
C LEU A 204 23.48 -9.10 -17.51
N ILE A 205 24.00 -7.87 -17.43
CA ILE A 205 23.34 -6.78 -16.71
C ILE A 205 22.04 -6.32 -17.39
N GLU A 206 21.92 -6.52 -18.69
CA GLU A 206 20.72 -6.16 -19.46
C GLU A 206 19.51 -6.99 -19.03
N ALA A 207 19.71 -8.18 -18.48
CA ALA A 207 18.62 -8.98 -17.90
C ALA A 207 17.92 -8.28 -16.72
N TYR A 208 18.57 -7.31 -16.06
CA TYR A 208 18.00 -6.55 -14.95
C TYR A 208 17.19 -5.30 -15.41
N ARG A 209 16.97 -5.13 -16.71
CA ARG A 209 16.10 -4.08 -17.26
C ARG A 209 14.67 -4.55 -17.54
N GLY A 210 14.38 -5.83 -17.33
CA GLY A 210 13.05 -6.38 -17.56
C GLY A 210 12.16 -6.34 -16.32
N THR A 211 10.93 -6.78 -16.54
CA THR A 211 9.93 -7.12 -15.51
C THR A 211 9.90 -8.61 -15.18
N VAL A 212 10.90 -9.36 -15.67
CA VAL A 212 11.02 -10.81 -15.49
C VAL A 212 12.31 -11.12 -14.76
N SER A 213 12.22 -11.94 -13.71
CA SER A 213 13.36 -12.31 -12.87
C SER A 213 14.32 -13.25 -13.58
N LEU A 214 15.57 -13.27 -13.11
CA LEU A 214 16.45 -14.40 -13.37
C LEU A 214 15.92 -15.65 -12.65
N PRO A 215 16.14 -16.86 -13.19
CA PRO A 215 15.77 -18.10 -12.52
C PRO A 215 16.42 -18.26 -11.14
N PHE A 216 15.66 -18.71 -10.15
CA PHE A 216 16.17 -18.96 -8.80
C PHE A 216 15.58 -20.24 -8.19
N ALA A 217 16.33 -20.87 -7.29
CA ALA A 217 15.81 -21.98 -6.51
C ALA A 217 14.90 -21.44 -5.38
N PRO A 218 13.77 -22.10 -5.06
CA PRO A 218 12.97 -21.73 -3.90
C PRO A 218 13.83 -21.85 -2.63
N GLY A 219 13.75 -20.84 -1.75
CA GLY A 219 14.47 -20.85 -0.48
C GLY A 219 13.76 -21.65 0.62
N ALA A 220 14.30 -21.58 1.83
CA ALA A 220 13.86 -22.38 2.97
C ALA A 220 12.48 -21.98 3.51
N HIS A 221 12.14 -20.69 3.46
CA HIS A 221 10.85 -20.15 3.86
C HIS A 221 9.77 -20.39 2.81
N ARG A 222 10.14 -20.79 1.58
CA ARG A 222 9.23 -21.07 0.46
C ARG A 222 8.24 -19.92 0.20
N ARG A 223 8.71 -18.70 0.38
CA ARG A 223 7.92 -17.48 0.22
C ARG A 223 8.75 -16.46 -0.52
N ILE A 224 8.12 -15.70 -1.39
CA ILE A 224 8.75 -14.55 -2.05
C ILE A 224 8.07 -13.26 -1.65
N ALA A 225 8.82 -12.17 -1.75
CA ALA A 225 8.27 -10.82 -1.67
C ALA A 225 8.74 -10.01 -2.88
N VAL A 226 7.78 -9.36 -3.53
CA VAL A 226 7.99 -8.47 -4.67
C VAL A 226 7.58 -7.08 -4.26
N LYS A 227 8.54 -6.16 -4.22
CA LYS A 227 8.29 -4.75 -3.98
C LYS A 227 8.48 -3.99 -5.29
N ILE A 228 7.54 -3.10 -5.61
CA ILE A 228 7.67 -2.17 -6.74
C ILE A 228 7.75 -0.74 -6.21
N VAL A 229 8.34 0.13 -7.01
CA VAL A 229 8.25 1.59 -6.87
C VAL A 229 7.89 2.15 -8.24
N ASP A 230 6.85 2.98 -8.30
CA ASP A 230 6.37 3.57 -9.54
C ASP A 230 7.18 4.81 -9.99
N ASP A 231 6.79 5.39 -11.13
CA ASP A 231 7.37 6.61 -11.69
C ASP A 231 7.13 7.89 -10.84
N ARG A 232 6.29 7.79 -9.80
CA ARG A 232 5.97 8.85 -8.83
C ARG A 232 6.67 8.64 -7.49
N GLY A 233 7.35 7.51 -7.29
CA GLY A 233 8.01 7.14 -6.04
C GLY A 233 7.11 6.43 -5.01
N ILE A 234 5.90 6.01 -5.40
CA ILE A 234 4.98 5.26 -4.54
C ILE A 234 5.38 3.80 -4.53
N GLU A 235 5.43 3.21 -3.33
CA GLU A 235 5.85 1.82 -3.14
C GLU A 235 4.65 0.89 -2.92
N SER A 236 4.73 -0.33 -3.46
CA SER A 236 3.77 -1.40 -3.19
C SER A 236 4.46 -2.75 -3.03
N LEU A 237 3.91 -3.63 -2.20
CA LEU A 237 4.48 -4.93 -1.85
C LEU A 237 3.46 -6.04 -2.08
N LYS A 238 3.88 -7.13 -2.72
CA LYS A 238 3.17 -8.39 -2.78
C LYS A 238 4.03 -9.50 -2.18
N VAL A 239 3.43 -10.27 -1.28
CA VAL A 239 4.02 -11.51 -0.75
C VAL A 239 3.26 -12.69 -1.35
N THR A 240 4.00 -13.70 -1.81
CA THR A 240 3.45 -14.90 -2.44
C THR A 240 4.10 -16.14 -1.85
N GLU A 241 3.27 -17.09 -1.43
CA GLU A 241 3.72 -18.42 -1.00
C GLU A 241 4.03 -19.29 -2.22
N ILE A 242 5.12 -20.06 -2.15
CA ILE A 242 5.52 -21.00 -3.20
C ILE A 242 4.96 -22.38 -2.85
N SER A 243 3.83 -22.72 -3.46
CA SER A 243 3.28 -24.08 -3.44
C SER A 243 4.15 -25.06 -4.24
N ASP A 244 4.09 -26.34 -3.89
CA ASP A 244 4.72 -27.45 -4.64
C ASP A 244 4.10 -27.68 -6.02
#